data_AF-A0A1U7Z4E0-F1
#
_entry.id   AF-A0A1U7Z4E0-F1
#
_cell.length_a   1.000
_cell.length_b   1.000
_cell.length_c   1.000
_cell.angle_alpha   90.00
_cell.angle_beta   90.00
_cell.angle_gamma   90.00
#
_symmetry.space_group_name_H-M   'P 1'
#
loop_
_entity.id
_entity.type
_entity.pdbx_description
1 polymer ?
#
loop_
_entity_poly.entity_id
_entity_poly.type
_entity_poly.pdbx_seq_one_letter_code
_entity_poly.pdbx_strand_id
1 'polypeptide(L)'
;MQVRQRKNESLRDYLARFNTEALQVRNLNQSVAVTAIQHGLCPSPFNFSISKHLLQTLADIMTHAQKYINAEAAQTQMRDEVERPDKKRRHTKERKSERSNRDRTRQDRQPNHRP
;
A
#
# COMPACT_ATOMS: atom_id res chain seq x y z
N MET A 1 19.15 -1.16 23.88
CA MET A 1 18.21 -1.78 22.91
C MET A 1 19.05 -2.46 21.84
N GLN A 2 18.89 -3.76 21.62
CA GLN A 2 19.60 -4.52 20.58
C GLN A 2 18.60 -5.39 19.81
N VAL A 3 17.89 -4.78 18.87
CA VAL A 3 17.00 -5.49 17.95
C VAL A 3 17.72 -5.60 16.61
N ARG A 4 17.90 -6.84 16.14
CA ARG A 4 18.46 -7.10 14.81
C ARG A 4 17.38 -7.64 13.88
N GLN A 5 17.43 -7.19 12.64
CA GLN A 5 16.61 -7.72 11.56
C GLN A 5 17.02 -9.16 11.28
N ARG A 6 16.03 -10.05 11.17
CA ARG A 6 16.26 -11.46 10.85
C ARG A 6 16.37 -11.64 9.33
N LYS A 7 17.03 -12.71 8.88
CA LYS A 7 17.34 -12.96 7.45
C LYS A 7 16.12 -12.90 6.51
N ASN A 8 14.95 -13.32 6.99
CA ASN A 8 13.71 -13.38 6.21
C ASN A 8 12.63 -12.44 6.74
N GLU A 9 13.02 -11.45 7.53
CA GLU A 9 12.10 -10.51 8.13
C GLU A 9 11.98 -9.24 7.29
N SER A 10 10.74 -8.85 6.99
CA SER A 10 10.47 -7.61 6.27
C SER A 10 10.92 -6.39 7.08
N LEU A 11 11.22 -5.28 6.40
CA LEU A 11 11.54 -4.02 7.09
C LEU A 11 10.40 -3.59 8.04
N ARG A 12 9.14 -3.83 7.64
CA ARG A 12 7.95 -3.53 8.44
C ARG A 12 7.93 -4.30 9.75
N ASP A 13 8.16 -5.61 9.70
CA ASP A 13 8.11 -6.46 10.89
C ASP A 13 9.26 -6.15 11.85
N TYR A 14 10.45 -5.90 11.29
CA TYR A 14 11.60 -5.44 12.07
C TYR A 14 11.30 -4.14 12.82
N LEU A 15 10.78 -3.12 12.12
CA LEU A 15 10.45 -1.83 12.75
C LEU A 15 9.31 -1.94 13.76
N ALA A 16 8.34 -2.84 13.54
CA ALA A 16 7.30 -3.12 14.52
C ALA A 16 7.91 -3.67 15.82
N ARG A 17 8.81 -4.67 15.74
CA ARG A 17 9.52 -5.19 16.91
C ARG A 17 10.40 -4.14 17.57
N PHE A 18 11.14 -3.36 16.78
CA PHE A 18 11.95 -2.27 17.27
C PHE A 18 11.10 -1.27 18.07
N ASN A 19 9.93 -0.89 17.55
CA ASN A 19 9.01 0.02 18.25
C ASN A 19 8.47 -0.60 19.55
N THR A 20 8.13 -1.88 19.57
CA THR A 20 7.69 -2.56 20.80
C THR A 20 8.77 -2.54 21.88
N GLU A 21 10.04 -2.75 21.51
CA GLU A 21 11.17 -2.64 22.44
C GLU A 21 11.43 -1.19 22.85
N ALA A 22 11.27 -0.23 21.94
CA ALA A 22 11.39 1.20 22.20
C ALA A 22 10.40 1.71 23.24
N LEU A 23 9.16 1.24 23.19
CA LEU A 23 8.11 1.59 24.17
C LEU A 23 8.41 1.08 25.58
N GLN A 24 9.22 0.03 25.72
CA GLN A 24 9.60 -0.52 27.03
C GLN A 24 10.75 0.27 27.69
N VAL A 25 11.48 1.11 26.92
CA VAL A 25 12.60 1.90 27.43
C VAL A 25 12.09 3.26 27.93
N ARG A 26 12.06 3.44 29.26
CA ARG A 26 11.77 4.74 29.88
C ARG A 26 12.84 5.76 29.45
N ASN A 27 12.39 6.89 28.88
CA ASN A 27 13.25 7.98 28.38
C ASN A 27 14.24 7.52 27.29
N LEU A 28 13.74 6.90 26.23
CA LEU A 28 14.56 6.47 25.10
C LEU A 28 15.39 7.62 24.52
N ASN A 29 16.72 7.45 24.53
CA ASN A 29 17.63 8.35 23.83
C ASN A 29 17.52 8.13 22.32
N GLN A 30 17.14 9.19 21.59
CA GLN A 30 16.95 9.11 20.13
C GLN A 30 18.24 8.75 19.38
N SER A 31 19.40 9.23 19.80
CA SER A 31 20.68 8.88 19.18
C SER A 31 20.97 7.39 19.33
N VAL A 32 20.70 6.82 20.51
CA VAL A 32 20.82 5.37 20.73
C VAL A 32 19.84 4.59 19.86
N ALA A 33 18.62 5.09 19.67
CA ALA A 33 17.63 4.46 18.79
C ALA A 33 18.07 4.48 17.32
N VAL A 34 18.59 5.61 16.82
CA VAL A 34 19.12 5.74 15.46
C VAL A 34 20.27 4.75 15.22
N THR A 35 21.25 4.74 16.13
CA THR A 35 22.39 3.82 16.07
C THR A 35 21.92 2.37 16.10
N ALA A 36 20.96 2.03 16.97
CA ALA A 36 20.40 0.69 17.04
C ALA A 36 19.69 0.28 15.73
N ILE A 37 18.96 1.18 15.06
CA ILE A 37 18.37 0.90 13.75
C ILE A 37 19.47 0.69 12.70
N GLN A 38 20.44 1.61 12.60
CA GLN A 38 21.49 1.56 11.58
C GLN A 38 22.33 0.28 11.65
N HIS A 39 22.67 -0.17 12.86
CA HIS A 39 23.42 -1.43 13.07
C HIS A 39 22.53 -2.68 13.13
N GLY A 40 21.23 -2.51 13.40
CA GLY A 40 20.28 -3.61 13.52
C GLY A 40 19.76 -4.11 12.17
N LEU A 41 19.79 -3.28 11.12
CA LEU A 41 19.32 -3.62 9.79
C LEU A 41 20.23 -4.61 9.05
N CYS A 42 19.61 -5.48 8.23
CA CYS A 42 20.35 -6.28 7.27
C CYS A 42 20.74 -5.44 6.04
N PRO A 43 21.85 -5.79 5.36
CA PRO A 43 22.20 -5.19 4.07
C PRO A 43 21.03 -5.30 3.09
N SER A 44 20.51 -4.16 2.66
CA SER A 44 19.29 -4.04 1.85
C SER A 44 19.27 -2.69 1.14
N PRO A 45 18.51 -2.51 0.04
CA PRO A 45 18.38 -1.22 -0.63
C PRO A 45 17.95 -0.10 0.32
N PHE A 46 17.09 -0.42 1.29
CA PHE A 46 16.72 0.52 2.35
C PHE A 46 17.93 0.95 3.20
N ASN A 47 18.74 0.02 3.72
CA ASN A 47 19.93 0.33 4.50
C ASN A 47 20.92 1.23 3.71
N PHE A 48 21.17 0.92 2.44
CA PHE A 48 22.01 1.75 1.57
C PHE A 48 21.42 3.16 1.37
N SER A 49 20.09 3.28 1.27
CA SER A 49 19.43 4.58 1.11
C SER A 49 19.57 5.47 2.34
N ILE A 50 19.61 4.91 3.55
CA ILE A 50 19.88 5.67 4.78
C ILE A 50 21.26 6.32 4.70
N SER A 51 22.29 5.56 4.34
CA SER A 51 23.66 6.06 4.21
C SER A 51 23.78 7.09 3.08
N LYS A 52 23.13 6.85 1.94
CA LYS A 52 23.14 7.76 0.78
C LYS A 52 22.53 9.12 1.09
N HIS A 53 21.42 9.15 1.83
CA HIS A 53 20.70 10.38 2.16
C HIS A 53 21.12 10.98 3.51
N LEU A 54 22.12 10.40 4.17
CA LEU A 54 22.65 10.85 5.46
C LEU A 54 21.53 11.04 6.50
N LEU A 55 20.59 10.09 6.59
CA LEU A 55 19.48 10.20 7.54
C LEU A 55 20.00 9.97 8.96
N GLN A 56 20.00 11.04 9.77
CA GLN A 56 20.59 11.05 11.12
C GLN A 56 19.57 11.12 12.26
N THR A 57 18.31 11.41 11.97
CA THR A 57 17.26 11.49 13.00
C THR A 57 16.33 10.29 12.93
N LEU A 58 15.76 9.91 14.08
CA LEU A 58 14.78 8.84 14.14
C LEU A 58 13.55 9.17 13.28
N ALA A 59 13.10 10.43 13.28
CA ALA A 59 11.96 10.88 12.50
C ALA A 59 12.18 10.74 10.99
N ASP A 60 13.37 11.12 10.50
CA ASP A 60 13.72 11.00 9.08
C ASP A 60 13.76 9.53 8.65
N ILE A 61 14.41 8.69 9.44
CA ILE A 61 14.52 7.25 9.17
C ILE A 61 13.13 6.60 9.14
N MET A 62 12.26 6.90 10.10
CA MET A 62 10.91 6.34 10.17
C MET A 62 10.02 6.82 9.02
N THR A 63 10.10 8.10 8.66
CA THR A 63 9.37 8.67 7.53
C THR A 63 9.82 8.04 6.21
N HIS A 64 11.13 7.88 6.04
CA HIS A 64 11.70 7.23 4.87
C HIS A 64 11.32 5.75 4.78
N ALA A 65 11.34 5.04 5.92
CA ALA A 65 10.90 3.64 6.00
C ALA A 65 9.45 3.46 5.55
N GLN A 66 8.55 4.33 6.01
CA GLN A 66 7.15 4.25 5.61
C GLN A 66 6.97 4.44 4.10
N LYS A 67 7.68 5.40 3.50
CA LYS A 67 7.68 5.61 2.05
C LYS A 67 8.21 4.39 1.30
N TYR A 68 9.31 3.81 1.78
CA TYR A 68 9.91 2.62 1.20
C TYR A 68 8.94 1.42 1.23
N ILE A 69 8.33 1.14 2.39
CA ILE A 69 7.36 0.05 2.56
C ILE A 69 6.15 0.23 1.63
N ASN A 70 5.62 1.46 1.53
CA ASN A 70 4.49 1.75 0.64
C ASN A 70 4.86 1.54 -0.84
N ALA A 71 6.06 1.96 -1.25
CA ALA A 71 6.55 1.76 -2.61
C ALA A 71 6.75 0.27 -2.94
N GLU A 72 7.31 -0.51 -2.01
CA GLU A 72 7.48 -1.96 -2.16
C GLU A 72 6.14 -2.70 -2.26
N ALA A 73 5.15 -2.30 -1.45
CA ALA A 73 3.80 -2.84 -1.51
C ALA A 73 3.11 -2.52 -2.86
N ALA A 74 3.22 -1.28 -3.35
CA ALA A 74 2.66 -0.88 -4.64
C ALA A 74 3.31 -1.65 -5.82
N GLN A 75 4.63 -1.85 -5.79
CA GLN A 75 5.32 -2.65 -6.80
C GLN A 75 4.86 -4.10 -6.81
N THR A 76 4.62 -4.68 -5.63
CA THR A 76 4.11 -6.05 -5.51
C THR A 76 2.70 -6.17 -6.09
N GLN A 77 1.82 -5.21 -5.77
CA GLN A 77 0.46 -5.16 -6.32
C GLN A 77 0.46 -5.05 -7.86
N MET A 78 1.30 -4.19 -8.43
CA MET A 78 1.40 -4.06 -9.89
C MET A 78 1.87 -5.36 -10.56
N ARG A 79 2.82 -6.09 -9.95
CA ARG A 79 3.26 -7.40 -10.45
C ARG A 79 2.15 -8.43 -10.39
N ASP A 80 1.42 -8.50 -9.27
CA ASP A 80 0.28 -9.40 -9.10
C ASP A 80 -0.86 -9.10 -10.09
N GLU A 81 -1.06 -7.82 -10.44
CA GLU A 81 -2.06 -7.40 -11.44
C GLU A 81 -1.64 -7.78 -12.87
N VAL A 82 -0.35 -7.64 -13.20
CA VAL A 82 0.19 -8.04 -14.51
C VAL A 82 0.18 -9.57 -14.69
N GLU A 83 0.42 -10.33 -13.61
CA GLU A 83 0.41 -11.80 -13.65
C GLU A 83 -1.02 -12.40 -13.61
N ARG A 84 -2.05 -11.61 -13.36
CA ARG A 84 -3.47 -12.05 -13.40
C ARG A 84 -4.13 -11.59 -14.70
N PRO A 85 -4.17 -12.42 -15.77
CA PRO A 85 -4.90 -12.06 -16.97
C PRO A 85 -6.41 -11.99 -16.67
N ASP A 86 -6.94 -10.77 -16.71
CA ASP A 86 -8.33 -10.38 -16.97
C ASP A 86 -9.45 -11.33 -16.51
N LYS A 87 -9.96 -11.14 -15.28
CA LYS A 87 -11.33 -11.58 -14.90
C LYS A 87 -12.32 -10.44 -14.66
N LYS A 88 -11.94 -9.17 -14.84
CA LYS A 88 -12.82 -8.02 -14.53
C LYS A 88 -13.50 -7.36 -15.72
N ARG A 89 -13.27 -7.78 -16.98
CA ARG A 89 -13.96 -7.22 -18.15
C ARG A 89 -15.39 -7.75 -18.39
N ARG A 90 -15.95 -8.56 -17.47
CA ARG A 90 -17.31 -9.14 -17.66
C ARG A 90 -18.46 -8.37 -16.99
N HIS A 91 -18.24 -7.42 -16.08
CA HIS A 91 -19.35 -6.84 -15.32
C HIS A 91 -19.92 -5.49 -15.80
N THR A 92 -19.41 -4.90 -16.88
CA THR A 92 -19.87 -3.57 -17.34
C THR A 92 -20.84 -3.58 -18.52
N LYS A 93 -21.19 -4.75 -19.10
CA LYS A 93 -22.10 -4.82 -20.25
C LYS A 93 -23.57 -5.09 -19.94
N GLU A 94 -23.93 -5.51 -18.72
CA GLU A 94 -25.33 -5.86 -18.39
C GLU A 94 -26.18 -4.70 -17.86
N ARG A 95 -25.60 -3.57 -17.46
CA ARG A 95 -26.37 -2.46 -16.88
C ARG A 95 -26.87 -1.40 -17.88
N LYS A 96 -26.61 -1.56 -19.18
CA LYS A 96 -26.98 -0.56 -20.21
C LYS A 96 -28.19 -0.94 -21.07
N SER A 97 -28.77 -2.13 -20.88
CA SER A 97 -29.96 -2.57 -21.64
C SER A 97 -31.29 -2.13 -21.03
N GLU A 98 -31.36 -1.78 -19.74
CA GLU A 98 -32.65 -1.48 -19.08
C GLU A 98 -33.13 -0.03 -19.21
N ARG A 99 -32.27 0.93 -19.58
CA ARG A 99 -32.68 2.35 -19.70
C ARG A 99 -33.18 2.77 -21.07
N SER A 100 -32.96 1.98 -22.14
CA SER A 100 -33.32 2.42 -23.49
C SER A 100 -34.75 2.05 -23.92
N ASN A 101 -35.48 1.24 -23.15
CA ASN A 101 -36.77 0.71 -23.60
C ASN A 101 -38.01 1.37 -22.94
N ARG A 102 -37.84 2.34 -22.04
CA ARG A 102 -38.97 3.07 -21.44
C ARG A 102 -39.40 4.33 -22.19
N ASP A 103 -38.59 4.83 -23.12
CA ASP A 103 -38.85 6.12 -23.78
C ASP A 103 -39.50 5.99 -25.18
N ARG A 104 -39.69 4.76 -25.69
CA ARG A 104 -40.27 4.54 -27.04
C ARG A 104 -41.73 4.10 -27.05
N THR A 105 -42.38 3.94 -25.90
CA THR A 105 -43.74 3.37 -25.82
C THR A 105 -44.84 4.37 -25.50
N ARG A 106 -44.54 5.69 -25.46
CA ARG A 106 -45.53 6.74 -25.13
C ARG A 106 -45.91 7.68 -26.28
N GLN A 107 -45.37 7.49 -27.49
CA GLN A 107 -45.76 8.22 -28.68
C GLN A 107 -46.16 7.25 -29.79
N ASP A 108 -47.28 6.53 -29.63
CA ASP A 108 -48.06 6.02 -30.80
C ASP A 108 -49.38 5.34 -30.40
N ARG A 109 -50.24 6.03 -29.65
CA ARG A 109 -51.64 5.60 -29.53
C ARG A 109 -52.60 6.78 -29.61
N GLN A 110 -52.86 7.23 -30.84
CA GLN A 110 -54.22 7.42 -31.35
C GLN A 110 -54.22 7.09 -32.85
N PRO A 111 -55.20 6.31 -33.36
CA PRO A 111 -56.41 6.97 -33.87
C PRO A 111 -57.74 6.19 -33.64
N ASN A 112 -58.83 6.93 -33.90
CA ASN A 112 -60.26 6.59 -33.78
C ASN A 112 -60.75 5.45 -34.70
N HIS A 113 -61.72 4.62 -34.27
CA HIS A 113 -63.17 4.69 -34.63
C HIS A 113 -63.94 3.36 -34.42
N ARG A 114 -65.15 3.52 -33.84
CA ARG A 114 -66.47 2.86 -33.97
C ARG A 114 -66.67 1.48 -34.64
N PRO A 115 -67.74 0.77 -34.24
CA PRO A 115 -68.98 0.74 -35.04
C PRO A 115 -70.19 1.45 -34.39
#